data_AF-A0A3B9J1R8-F1
#
_entry.id   AF-A0A3B9J1R8-F1
#
_cell.length_a   1.000
_cell.length_b   1.000
_cell.length_c   1.000
_cell.angle_alpha   90.00
_cell.angle_beta   90.00
_cell.angle_gamma   90.00
#
_symmetry.space_group_name_H-M   'P 1'
#
loop_
_entity.id
_entity.type
_entity.pdbx_description
1 polymer ?
#
loop_
_entity_poly.entity_id
_entity_poly.type
_entity_poly.pdbx_seq_one_letter_code
_entity_poly.pdbx_strand_id
1 'polypeptide(L)'
;ALRSADRRPIRQQKIEELEIQLHGTHSDLLGVADIVTLHLPLTVDTQNIVNSQFLNHMKPGAMLINTSRGGLVNEESLLQAMNERDIRVGLDVYSSEPTEGFSEWTSPLSGHPNFVGTHHIGASTHQARDAIADGALETIREYERGIPPNCVNIANRPLGECAIAVRHRDEIGVLAEVLSCLRTAGINVQQMRNEIFEGNASTAAIATIRVSQRPTVSTIQSLEKLENVLRIDVLGA
;
A
#
# COMPACT_ATOMS: atom_id res chain seq x y z
N ALA A 1 5.24 0.11 12.80
CA ALA A 1 4.38 -0.97 12.25
C ALA A 1 3.41 -1.58 13.28
N LEU A 2 3.83 -1.82 14.53
CA LEU A 2 2.98 -2.38 15.60
C LEU A 2 2.25 -1.30 16.39
N ARG A 3 1.09 -0.89 15.88
CA ARG A 3 -0.09 -0.33 16.58
C ARG A 3 -1.08 0.10 15.50
N SER A 4 -1.63 -0.87 14.76
CA SER A 4 -2.93 -0.67 14.13
C SER A 4 -3.93 -0.68 15.28
N ALA A 5 -4.22 0.51 15.82
CA ALA A 5 -5.20 0.71 16.89
C ALA A 5 -6.62 0.30 16.45
N ASP A 6 -6.82 0.11 15.15
CA ASP A 6 -8.09 -0.28 14.52
C ASP A 6 -7.97 -1.66 13.87
N ARG A 7 -8.00 -2.72 14.69
CA ARG A 7 -8.14 -4.08 14.16
C ARG A 7 -9.61 -4.31 13.88
N ARG A 8 -9.95 -4.46 12.59
CA ARG A 8 -11.31 -4.84 12.15
C ARG A 8 -11.83 -6.02 13.00
N PRO A 9 -13.11 -6.03 13.43
CA PRO A 9 -13.65 -7.05 14.34
C PRO A 9 -13.38 -8.51 13.91
N ILE A 10 -13.43 -8.78 12.60
CA ILE A 10 -13.14 -10.11 12.03
C ILE A 10 -11.71 -10.59 12.34
N ARG A 11 -10.73 -9.69 12.41
CA ARG A 11 -9.36 -10.05 12.79
C ARG A 11 -9.26 -10.36 14.27
N GLN A 12 -9.99 -9.64 15.11
CA GLN A 12 -9.98 -9.86 16.55
C GLN A 12 -10.57 -11.23 16.89
N GLN A 13 -11.69 -11.58 16.27
CA GLN A 13 -12.28 -12.90 16.40
C GLN A 13 -11.31 -14.02 15.99
N LYS A 14 -10.63 -13.90 14.84
CA LYS A 14 -9.64 -14.92 14.41
C LYS A 14 -8.44 -15.05 15.34
N ILE A 15 -8.01 -13.95 15.97
CA ILE A 15 -6.92 -13.98 16.96
C ILE A 15 -7.33 -14.80 18.18
N GLU A 16 -8.56 -14.62 18.64
CA GLU A 16 -9.12 -15.35 19.77
C GLU A 16 -9.33 -16.84 19.42
N GLU A 17 -9.91 -17.14 18.25
CA GLU A 17 -10.14 -18.51 17.76
C GLU A 17 -8.85 -19.32 17.58
N LEU A 18 -7.76 -18.66 17.16
CA LEU A 18 -6.45 -19.29 16.97
C LEU A 18 -5.54 -19.17 18.20
N GLU A 19 -6.05 -18.65 19.31
CA GLU A 19 -5.33 -18.47 20.57
C GLU A 19 -4.01 -17.68 20.40
N ILE A 20 -4.01 -16.70 19.49
CA ILE A 20 -2.82 -15.90 19.17
C ILE A 20 -2.59 -14.87 20.30
N GLN A 21 -1.49 -15.05 21.03
CA GLN A 21 -1.04 -14.06 22.00
C GLN A 21 -0.33 -12.88 21.31
N LEU A 22 -0.75 -11.66 21.65
CA LEU A 22 -0.14 -10.43 21.15
C LEU A 22 0.82 -9.86 22.19
N HIS A 23 1.98 -9.41 21.73
CA HIS A 23 2.98 -8.74 22.57
C HIS A 23 3.05 -7.25 22.24
N GLY A 24 3.18 -6.42 23.28
CA GLY A 24 3.21 -4.96 23.15
C GLY A 24 4.54 -4.40 22.65
N THR A 25 5.63 -5.16 22.83
CA THR A 25 6.98 -4.78 22.40
C THR A 25 7.69 -5.96 21.73
N HIS A 26 8.73 -5.67 20.94
CA HIS A 26 9.59 -6.74 20.39
C HIS A 26 10.29 -7.51 21.51
N SER A 27 10.78 -6.84 22.55
CA SER A 27 11.49 -7.52 23.64
C SER A 27 10.62 -8.59 24.32
N ASP A 28 9.36 -8.26 24.61
CA ASP A 28 8.42 -9.21 25.23
C ASP A 28 8.15 -10.42 24.33
N LEU A 29 8.08 -10.23 23.01
CA LEU A 29 7.87 -11.31 22.04
C LEU A 29 9.13 -12.18 21.89
N LEU A 30 10.28 -11.55 21.69
CA LEU A 30 11.53 -12.23 21.36
C LEU A 30 12.08 -13.02 22.55
N GLY A 31 11.86 -12.53 23.78
CA GLY A 31 12.28 -13.22 25.00
C GLY A 31 11.55 -14.54 25.24
N VAL A 32 10.35 -14.72 24.68
CA VAL A 32 9.54 -15.94 24.85
C VAL A 32 9.55 -16.85 23.63
N ALA A 33 9.93 -16.35 22.45
CA ALA A 33 9.93 -17.11 21.21
C ALA A 33 11.16 -18.01 21.05
N ASP A 34 10.94 -19.28 20.71
CA ASP A 34 12.00 -20.20 20.29
C ASP A 34 12.28 -20.11 18.78
N ILE A 35 11.28 -19.71 18.01
CA ILE A 35 11.35 -19.46 16.57
C ILE A 35 10.69 -18.12 16.30
N VAL A 36 11.40 -17.25 15.58
CA VAL A 36 10.95 -15.92 15.16
C VAL A 36 10.87 -15.91 13.64
N THR A 37 9.69 -15.67 13.07
CA THR A 37 9.48 -15.55 11.62
C THR A 37 9.09 -14.13 11.24
N LEU A 38 9.70 -13.59 10.18
CA LEU A 38 9.43 -12.24 9.70
C LEU A 38 8.37 -12.25 8.58
N HIS A 39 7.31 -11.47 8.79
CA HIS A 39 6.22 -11.23 7.83
C HIS A 39 5.93 -9.72 7.71
N LEU A 40 6.95 -8.96 7.31
CA LEU A 40 6.91 -7.49 7.27
C LEU A 40 7.22 -6.97 5.85
N PRO A 41 6.55 -5.90 5.40
CA PRO A 41 7.00 -5.18 4.21
C PRO A 41 8.35 -4.49 4.49
N LEU A 42 9.15 -4.27 3.45
CA LEU A 42 10.33 -3.41 3.54
C LEU A 42 9.91 -1.96 3.36
N THR A 43 10.11 -1.17 4.39
CA THR A 43 9.89 0.28 4.43
C THR A 43 11.07 0.93 5.13
N VAL A 44 11.11 2.27 5.17
CA VAL A 44 12.12 3.02 5.94
C VAL A 44 12.12 2.61 7.43
N ASP A 45 10.94 2.31 7.99
CA ASP A 45 10.79 1.94 9.40
C ASP A 45 11.18 0.48 9.71
N THR A 46 11.18 -0.40 8.71
CA THR A 46 11.45 -1.84 8.90
C THR A 46 12.79 -2.28 8.31
N GLN A 47 13.46 -1.41 7.57
CA GLN A 47 14.82 -1.66 7.09
C GLN A 47 15.75 -1.91 8.27
N ASN A 48 16.50 -3.01 8.22
CA ASN A 48 17.41 -3.45 9.29
C ASN A 48 16.76 -3.54 10.68
N ILE A 49 15.46 -3.87 10.74
CA ILE A 49 14.75 -4.10 12.01
C ILE A 49 15.37 -5.25 12.80
N VAL A 50 15.92 -6.26 12.12
CA VAL A 50 16.75 -7.30 12.73
C VAL A 50 18.20 -6.82 12.77
N ASN A 51 18.53 -6.14 13.86
CA ASN A 51 19.86 -5.65 14.21
C ASN A 51 20.36 -6.30 15.51
N SER A 52 21.55 -5.93 16.00
CA SER A 52 22.12 -6.49 17.22
C SER A 52 21.19 -6.39 18.44
N GLN A 53 20.43 -5.29 18.59
CA GLN A 53 19.48 -5.13 19.69
C GLN A 53 18.32 -6.12 19.57
N PHE A 54 17.76 -6.32 18.38
CA PHE A 54 16.73 -7.32 18.14
C PHE A 54 17.26 -8.72 18.49
N LEU A 55 18.43 -9.06 17.95
CA LEU A 55 19.02 -10.39 18.12
C LEU A 55 19.38 -10.67 19.58
N ASN A 56 19.81 -9.66 20.35
CA ASN A 56 20.10 -9.81 21.79
C ASN A 56 18.87 -10.13 22.64
N HIS A 57 17.67 -9.73 22.21
CA HIS A 57 16.42 -10.07 22.90
C HIS A 57 15.92 -11.48 22.59
N MET A 58 16.37 -12.11 21.49
CA MET A 58 16.04 -13.51 21.21
C MET A 58 16.66 -14.42 22.28
N LYS A 59 16.08 -15.59 22.52
CA LYS A 59 16.73 -16.61 23.36
C LYS A 59 18.03 -17.11 22.69
N PRO A 60 19.08 -17.44 23.44
CA PRO A 60 20.23 -18.18 22.91
C PRO A 60 19.75 -19.49 22.25
N GLY A 61 20.33 -19.86 21.11
CA GLY A 61 19.91 -21.04 20.35
C GLY A 61 18.58 -20.88 19.60
N ALA A 62 17.88 -19.75 19.68
CA ALA A 62 16.62 -19.54 18.96
C ALA A 62 16.83 -19.54 17.44
N MET A 63 15.73 -19.73 16.70
CA MET A 63 15.74 -19.70 15.23
C MET A 63 15.13 -18.41 14.69
N LEU A 64 15.80 -17.78 13.73
CA LEU A 64 15.27 -16.70 12.91
C LEU A 64 14.92 -17.22 11.51
N ILE A 65 13.69 -16.97 11.06
CA ILE A 65 13.22 -17.27 9.71
C ILE A 65 12.85 -15.97 9.00
N ASN A 66 13.37 -15.76 7.80
CA ASN A 66 12.96 -14.63 6.96
C ASN A 66 12.67 -15.10 5.53
N THR A 67 11.38 -15.08 5.19
CA THR A 67 10.86 -15.30 3.83
C THR A 67 10.14 -14.05 3.30
N SER A 68 10.44 -12.88 3.88
CA SER A 68 9.78 -11.62 3.54
C SER A 68 10.64 -10.77 2.62
N ARG A 69 11.58 -10.02 3.18
CA ARG A 69 12.46 -9.11 2.43
C ARG A 69 13.87 -9.16 3.03
N GLY A 70 14.89 -9.26 2.18
CA GLY A 70 16.29 -9.34 2.63
C GLY A 70 16.73 -8.11 3.42
N GLY A 71 16.31 -6.91 2.99
CA GLY A 71 16.62 -5.64 3.66
C GLY A 71 16.06 -5.45 5.08
N LEU A 72 15.33 -6.43 5.64
CA LEU A 72 14.91 -6.42 7.04
C LEU A 72 16.04 -6.80 7.99
N VAL A 73 17.07 -7.49 7.49
CA VAL A 73 18.13 -8.11 8.28
C VAL A 73 19.45 -7.41 8.05
N ASN A 74 20.10 -6.99 9.13
CA ASN A 74 21.51 -6.62 9.10
C ASN A 74 22.36 -7.90 9.17
N GLU A 75 22.94 -8.31 8.04
CA GLU A 75 23.65 -9.60 7.91
C GLU A 75 24.90 -9.69 8.82
N GLU A 76 25.60 -8.58 9.04
CA GLU A 76 26.76 -8.54 9.95
C GLU A 76 26.34 -8.81 11.41
N SER A 77 25.29 -8.14 11.89
CA SER A 77 24.72 -8.38 13.21
C SER A 77 24.24 -9.82 13.35
N LEU A 78 23.62 -10.36 12.30
CA LEU A 78 23.13 -11.72 12.29
C LEU A 78 24.28 -12.73 12.39
N LEU A 79 25.33 -12.57 11.59
CA LEU A 79 26.52 -13.44 11.63
C LEU A 79 27.17 -13.42 13.02
N GLN A 80 27.29 -12.23 13.64
CA GLN A 80 27.79 -12.12 15.01
C GLN A 80 26.91 -12.89 16.00
N ALA A 81 25.59 -12.73 15.94
CA ALA A 81 24.67 -13.43 16.83
C ALA A 81 24.66 -14.95 16.61
N MET A 82 24.84 -15.42 15.37
CA MET A 82 24.99 -16.84 15.07
C MET A 82 26.21 -17.44 15.75
N ASN A 83 27.34 -16.73 15.74
CA ASN A 83 28.57 -17.16 16.39
C ASN A 83 28.51 -17.08 17.93
N GLU A 84 28.00 -15.98 18.48
CA GLU A 84 28.07 -15.70 19.92
C GLU A 84 26.93 -16.33 20.71
N ARG A 85 25.76 -16.50 20.07
CA ARG A 85 24.52 -16.90 20.75
C ARG A 85 23.87 -18.13 20.14
N ASP A 86 24.57 -18.81 19.22
CA ASP A 86 24.13 -20.03 18.55
C ASP A 86 22.78 -19.85 17.81
N ILE A 87 22.52 -18.65 17.29
CA ILE A 87 21.28 -18.39 16.55
C ILE A 87 21.25 -19.24 15.27
N ARG A 88 20.13 -19.92 15.06
CA ARG A 88 19.84 -20.71 13.86
C ARG A 88 19.09 -19.85 12.85
N VAL A 89 19.39 -20.00 11.57
CA VAL A 89 18.88 -19.09 10.54
C VAL A 89 18.34 -19.85 9.34
N GLY A 90 17.10 -19.52 8.96
CA GLY A 90 16.47 -19.92 7.70
C GLY A 90 16.13 -18.70 6.85
N LEU A 91 16.83 -18.49 5.73
CA LEU A 91 16.54 -17.36 4.81
C LEU A 91 16.04 -17.86 3.45
N ASP A 92 15.03 -17.19 2.91
CA ASP A 92 14.68 -17.30 1.49
C ASP A 92 15.07 -16.04 0.69
N VAL A 93 15.36 -14.95 1.39
CA VAL A 93 15.58 -13.62 0.81
C VAL A 93 16.85 -12.99 1.39
N TYR A 94 17.55 -12.21 0.57
CA TYR A 94 18.88 -11.68 0.88
C TYR A 94 19.01 -10.19 0.55
N SER A 95 19.96 -9.50 1.17
CA SER A 95 20.18 -8.08 0.89
C SER A 95 20.65 -7.83 -0.55
N SER A 96 21.46 -8.76 -1.08
CA SER A 96 22.04 -8.72 -2.41
C SER A 96 21.66 -9.99 -3.17
N GLU A 97 20.53 -9.93 -3.86
CA GLU A 97 20.04 -11.02 -4.70
C GLU A 97 20.48 -10.82 -6.16
N PRO A 98 20.81 -11.90 -6.89
CA PRO A 98 21.07 -11.80 -8.32
C PRO A 98 19.84 -11.35 -9.10
N THR A 99 20.08 -10.60 -10.18
CA THR A 99 19.01 -10.15 -11.09
C THR A 99 18.82 -11.07 -12.29
N GLU A 100 19.72 -12.03 -12.50
CA GLU A 100 19.71 -12.97 -13.61
C GLU A 100 19.20 -14.34 -13.18
N GLY A 101 18.64 -15.11 -14.11
CA GLY A 101 18.09 -16.44 -13.82
C GLY A 101 19.15 -17.49 -13.45
N PHE A 102 20.41 -17.26 -13.81
CA PHE A 102 21.55 -18.11 -13.45
C PHE A 102 22.75 -17.23 -13.11
N SER A 103 23.26 -17.34 -11.90
CA SER A 103 24.40 -16.55 -11.42
C SER A 103 25.06 -17.25 -10.25
N GLU A 104 26.38 -17.07 -10.13
CA GLU A 104 27.08 -17.36 -8.87
C GLU A 104 26.61 -16.39 -7.79
N TRP A 105 26.32 -16.91 -6.60
CA TRP A 105 25.89 -16.13 -5.45
C TRP A 105 26.64 -16.59 -4.20
N THR A 106 27.06 -15.63 -3.38
CA THR A 106 27.74 -15.89 -2.11
C THR A 106 27.23 -14.94 -1.04
N SER A 107 27.12 -15.44 0.18
CA SER A 107 26.80 -14.65 1.37
C SER A 107 27.76 -15.01 2.50
N PRO A 108 28.15 -14.06 3.36
CA PRO A 108 28.89 -14.37 4.58
C PRO A 108 28.19 -15.41 5.47
N LEU A 109 26.87 -15.55 5.35
CA LEU A 109 26.06 -16.48 6.13
C LEU A 109 26.07 -17.90 5.57
N SER A 110 26.28 -18.09 4.26
CA SER A 110 26.01 -19.36 3.57
C SER A 110 26.95 -20.51 3.97
N GLY A 111 28.13 -20.19 4.50
CA GLY A 111 29.08 -21.18 5.02
C GLY A 111 28.91 -21.55 6.48
N HIS A 112 28.00 -20.89 7.21
CA HIS A 112 27.83 -21.10 8.65
C HIS A 112 27.03 -22.39 8.93
N PRO A 113 27.43 -23.24 9.91
CA PRO A 113 26.75 -24.52 10.17
C PRO A 113 25.28 -24.38 10.58
N ASN A 114 24.92 -23.27 11.22
CA ASN A 114 23.55 -22.96 11.63
C ASN A 114 22.69 -22.25 10.57
N PHE A 115 23.13 -22.22 9.31
CA PHE A 115 22.43 -21.54 8.22
C PHE A 115 21.79 -22.53 7.25
N VAL A 116 20.54 -22.27 6.89
CA VAL A 116 19.85 -22.90 5.75
C VAL A 116 19.26 -21.80 4.88
N GLY A 117 19.48 -21.92 3.57
CA GLY A 117 19.04 -20.93 2.60
C GLY A 117 18.26 -21.54 1.45
N THR A 118 17.26 -20.82 0.95
CA THR A 118 16.62 -21.05 -0.35
C THR A 118 16.77 -19.80 -1.23
N HIS A 119 16.55 -19.93 -2.53
CA HIS A 119 16.91 -18.92 -3.54
C HIS A 119 15.69 -18.08 -3.98
N HIS A 120 15.01 -17.45 -3.02
CA HIS A 120 13.82 -16.62 -3.22
C HIS A 120 12.68 -17.35 -3.94
N ILE A 121 12.30 -18.50 -3.39
CA ILE A 121 11.30 -19.40 -3.95
C ILE A 121 10.01 -19.48 -3.12
N GLY A 122 9.83 -18.61 -2.12
CA GLY A 122 8.63 -18.62 -1.26
C GLY A 122 7.31 -18.49 -2.02
N ALA A 123 7.30 -17.80 -3.17
CA ALA A 123 6.14 -17.68 -4.05
C ALA A 123 6.22 -18.58 -5.31
N SER A 124 7.27 -19.38 -5.46
CA SER A 124 7.53 -20.20 -6.66
C SER A 124 6.75 -21.51 -6.62
N THR A 125 5.42 -21.42 -6.58
CA THR A 125 4.49 -22.56 -6.59
C THR A 125 3.50 -22.44 -7.75
N HIS A 126 2.95 -23.56 -8.22
CA HIS A 126 1.92 -23.55 -9.26
C HIS A 126 0.69 -22.75 -8.82
N GLN A 127 0.25 -22.92 -7.57
CA GLN A 127 -0.91 -22.24 -7.00
C GLN A 127 -0.71 -20.72 -6.93
N ALA A 128 0.47 -20.26 -6.52
CA ALA A 128 0.78 -18.83 -6.49
C ALA A 128 0.84 -18.25 -7.90
N ARG A 129 1.44 -18.97 -8.86
CA ARG A 129 1.48 -18.54 -10.27
C ARG A 129 0.07 -18.41 -10.85
N ASP A 130 -0.81 -19.36 -10.59
CA ASP A 130 -2.19 -19.34 -11.08
C ASP A 130 -2.96 -18.18 -10.44
N ALA A 131 -2.81 -17.95 -9.13
CA ALA A 131 -3.41 -16.81 -8.44
C ALA A 131 -2.90 -15.45 -8.96
N ILE A 132 -1.62 -15.34 -9.31
CA ILE A 132 -1.05 -14.14 -9.93
C ILE A 132 -1.67 -13.92 -11.31
N ALA A 133 -1.81 -14.97 -12.12
CA ALA A 133 -2.44 -14.88 -13.43
C ALA A 133 -3.91 -14.43 -13.32
N ASP A 134 -4.67 -15.01 -12.40
CA ASP A 134 -6.06 -14.63 -12.14
C ASP A 134 -6.19 -13.16 -11.72
N GLY A 135 -5.35 -12.71 -10.76
CA GLY A 135 -5.36 -11.32 -10.30
C GLY A 135 -4.95 -10.32 -11.40
N ALA A 136 -4.02 -10.71 -12.29
CA ALA A 136 -3.65 -9.89 -13.44
C ALA A 136 -4.81 -9.75 -14.44
N LEU A 137 -5.50 -10.85 -14.74
CA LEU A 137 -6.67 -10.84 -15.63
C LEU A 137 -7.83 -10.04 -15.03
N GLU A 138 -8.07 -10.16 -13.73
CA GLU A 138 -9.06 -9.34 -13.02
C GLU A 138 -8.71 -7.84 -13.13
N THR A 139 -7.45 -7.49 -12.90
CA THR A 139 -6.97 -6.09 -13.02
C THR A 139 -7.23 -5.53 -14.42
N ILE A 140 -6.99 -6.32 -15.47
CA ILE A 140 -7.27 -5.91 -16.87
C ILE A 140 -8.77 -5.71 -17.09
N ARG A 141 -9.61 -6.66 -16.67
CA ARG A 141 -11.08 -6.57 -16.84
C ARG A 141 -11.68 -5.37 -16.11
N GLU A 142 -11.21 -5.08 -14.89
CA GLU A 142 -11.66 -3.91 -14.14
C GLU A 142 -11.18 -2.62 -14.80
N TYR A 143 -9.96 -2.61 -15.34
CA TYR A 143 -9.44 -1.47 -16.08
C TYR A 143 -10.26 -1.17 -17.33
N GLU A 144 -10.70 -2.19 -18.07
CA GLU A 144 -11.63 -2.04 -19.21
C GLU A 144 -12.97 -1.41 -18.80
N ARG A 145 -13.37 -1.56 -17.54
CA ARG A 145 -14.57 -0.93 -16.96
C ARG A 145 -14.31 0.48 -16.42
N GLY A 146 -13.09 1.01 -16.58
CA GLY A 146 -12.68 2.32 -16.07
C GLY A 146 -12.29 2.32 -14.59
N ILE A 147 -12.08 1.16 -13.98
CA ILE A 147 -11.67 1.01 -12.58
C ILE A 147 -10.23 0.49 -12.56
N PRO A 148 -9.24 1.23 -12.02
CA PRO A 148 -7.87 0.74 -11.92
C PRO A 148 -7.58 0.16 -10.51
N PRO A 149 -8.00 -1.09 -10.18
CA PRO A 149 -7.77 -1.66 -8.85
C PRO A 149 -6.27 -1.88 -8.62
N ASN A 150 -5.83 -1.76 -7.36
CA ASN A 150 -4.45 -2.04 -6.93
C ASN A 150 -3.35 -1.32 -7.74
N CYS A 151 -3.69 -0.22 -8.41
CA CYS A 151 -2.76 0.47 -9.29
C CYS A 151 -1.64 1.15 -8.47
N VAL A 152 -0.40 0.73 -8.73
CA VAL A 152 0.78 1.07 -7.91
C VAL A 152 1.34 2.46 -8.20
N ASN A 153 0.87 3.13 -9.24
CA ASN A 153 1.33 4.45 -9.67
C ASN A 153 0.18 5.45 -9.86
N ILE A 154 -0.95 5.27 -9.17
CA ILE A 154 -1.96 6.33 -9.05
C ILE A 154 -1.31 7.52 -8.35
N ALA A 155 -1.47 8.71 -8.92
CA ALA A 155 -1.00 9.93 -8.31
C ALA A 155 -1.66 10.14 -6.93
N ASN A 156 -0.86 10.07 -5.87
CA ASN A 156 -1.28 10.31 -4.49
C ASN A 156 -0.91 11.71 -3.97
N ARG A 157 -0.27 12.53 -4.82
CA ARG A 157 0.00 13.95 -4.55
C ARG A 157 -1.28 14.76 -4.71
N PRO A 158 -1.38 15.95 -4.08
CA PRO A 158 -2.46 16.88 -4.39
C PRO A 158 -2.48 17.12 -5.90
N LEU A 159 -3.53 16.63 -6.54
CA LEU A 159 -3.80 16.91 -7.94
C LEU A 159 -4.50 18.26 -8.00
N GLY A 160 -3.86 19.24 -8.62
CA GLY A 160 -4.39 20.59 -8.76
C GLY A 160 -4.22 21.48 -7.52
N GLU A 161 -4.64 22.74 -7.64
CA GLU A 161 -4.52 23.75 -6.58
C GLU A 161 -5.72 23.73 -5.62
N CYS A 162 -6.91 23.35 -6.11
CA CYS A 162 -8.12 23.24 -5.31
C CYS A 162 -9.11 22.25 -5.94
N ALA A 163 -10.21 21.97 -5.22
CA ALA A 163 -11.38 21.34 -5.80
C ALA A 163 -12.55 22.34 -5.90
N ILE A 164 -13.42 22.15 -6.88
CA ILE A 164 -14.73 22.80 -6.91
C ILE A 164 -15.83 21.75 -6.72
N ALA A 165 -16.83 22.09 -5.92
CA ALA A 165 -18.06 21.33 -5.79
C ALA A 165 -19.14 22.00 -6.62
N VAL A 166 -19.58 21.32 -7.68
CA VAL A 166 -20.67 21.74 -8.55
C VAL A 166 -21.91 20.96 -8.14
N ARG A 167 -22.88 21.63 -7.52
CA ARG A 167 -24.21 21.06 -7.30
C ARG A 167 -25.07 21.40 -8.48
N HIS A 168 -25.68 20.39 -9.07
CA HIS A 168 -26.46 20.57 -10.28
C HIS A 168 -27.66 19.63 -10.33
N ARG A 169 -28.57 19.86 -11.29
CA ARG A 169 -29.56 18.85 -11.67
C ARG A 169 -28.89 17.83 -12.60
N ASP A 170 -29.27 16.57 -12.47
CA ASP A 170 -28.83 15.48 -13.32
C ASP A 170 -29.54 15.56 -14.68
N GLU A 171 -29.10 16.51 -15.49
CA GLU A 171 -29.65 16.82 -16.80
C GLU A 171 -28.55 16.70 -17.87
N ILE A 172 -28.96 16.41 -19.10
CA ILE A 172 -28.04 16.27 -20.23
C ILE A 172 -27.30 17.60 -20.46
N GLY A 173 -25.97 17.53 -20.62
CA GLY A 173 -25.13 18.66 -21.03
C GLY A 173 -24.50 19.46 -19.89
N VAL A 174 -25.00 19.36 -18.66
CA VAL A 174 -24.50 20.19 -17.53
C VAL A 174 -22.99 20.03 -17.31
N LEU A 175 -22.48 18.80 -17.27
CA LEU A 175 -21.04 18.56 -17.12
C LEU A 175 -20.24 19.04 -18.34
N ALA A 176 -20.81 18.94 -19.55
CA ALA A 176 -20.14 19.44 -20.75
C ALA A 176 -19.98 20.96 -20.72
N GLU A 177 -20.99 21.69 -20.23
CA GLU A 177 -20.95 23.14 -20.06
C GLU A 177 -19.95 23.57 -18.99
N VAL A 178 -19.95 22.88 -17.84
CA VAL A 178 -18.98 23.10 -16.77
C VAL A 178 -17.55 22.90 -17.28
N LEU A 179 -17.27 21.79 -17.96
CA LEU A 179 -15.95 21.49 -18.53
C LEU A 179 -15.58 22.49 -19.64
N SER A 180 -16.54 22.95 -20.44
CA SER A 180 -16.35 23.98 -21.46
C SER A 180 -15.96 25.33 -20.83
N CYS A 181 -16.60 25.70 -19.72
CA CYS A 181 -16.28 26.91 -18.96
C CYS A 181 -14.85 26.85 -18.39
N LEU A 182 -14.48 25.73 -17.76
CA LEU A 182 -13.12 25.50 -17.24
C LEU A 182 -12.07 25.54 -18.36
N ARG A 183 -12.36 24.92 -19.52
CA ARG A 183 -11.48 24.96 -20.70
C ARG A 183 -11.26 26.39 -21.19
N THR A 184 -12.31 27.20 -21.30
CA THR A 184 -12.21 28.62 -21.72
C THR A 184 -11.38 29.44 -20.74
N ALA A 185 -11.44 29.12 -19.44
CA ALA A 185 -10.61 29.73 -18.41
C ALA A 185 -9.16 29.20 -18.36
N GLY A 186 -8.79 28.24 -19.24
CA GLY A 186 -7.46 27.62 -19.24
C GLY A 186 -7.19 26.71 -18.04
N ILE A 187 -8.24 26.19 -17.41
CA ILE A 187 -8.14 25.38 -16.18
C ILE A 187 -8.24 23.89 -16.55
N ASN A 188 -7.20 23.13 -16.23
CA ASN A 188 -7.20 21.68 -16.48
C ASN A 188 -7.93 20.93 -15.36
N VAL A 189 -8.76 19.95 -15.72
CA VAL A 189 -9.39 19.03 -14.78
C VAL A 189 -8.46 17.85 -14.53
N GLN A 190 -8.09 17.65 -13.26
CA GLN A 190 -7.12 16.63 -12.87
C GLN A 190 -7.80 15.35 -12.37
N GLN A 191 -8.92 15.50 -11.69
CA GLN A 191 -9.75 14.40 -11.21
C GLN A 191 -11.18 14.90 -11.10
N MET A 192 -12.15 14.06 -11.45
CA MET A 192 -13.56 14.37 -11.30
C MET A 192 -14.28 13.15 -10.74
N ARG A 193 -15.22 13.40 -9.83
CA ARG A 193 -16.21 12.44 -9.36
C ARG A 193 -17.56 13.11 -9.44
N ASN A 194 -18.56 12.40 -9.94
CA ASN A 194 -19.95 12.85 -9.96
C ASN A 194 -20.81 11.83 -9.23
N GLU A 195 -21.58 12.28 -8.23
CA GLU A 195 -22.47 11.44 -7.42
C GLU A 195 -23.90 11.91 -7.65
N ILE A 196 -24.78 11.01 -8.06
CA ILE A 196 -26.21 11.28 -8.28
C ILE A 196 -26.98 10.92 -7.01
N PHE A 197 -27.84 11.83 -6.53
CA PHE A 197 -28.71 11.58 -5.38
C PHE A 197 -30.00 10.90 -5.80
N GLU A 198 -30.49 9.94 -5.01
CA GLU A 198 -31.79 9.30 -5.24
C GLU A 198 -32.93 10.34 -5.15
N GLY A 199 -33.93 10.22 -6.03
CA GLY A 199 -35.07 11.12 -6.09
C GLY A 199 -36.04 10.77 -7.22
N ASN A 200 -37.20 11.43 -7.24
CA ASN A 200 -38.22 11.23 -8.28
C ASN A 200 -38.07 12.29 -9.40
N ALA A 201 -38.13 11.84 -10.66
CA ALA A 201 -38.05 12.63 -11.90
C ALA A 201 -36.66 13.21 -12.27
N SER A 202 -36.22 14.31 -11.65
CA SER A 202 -34.88 14.90 -11.89
C SER A 202 -34.06 14.86 -10.60
N THR A 203 -33.08 13.97 -10.61
CA THR A 203 -32.16 13.76 -9.48
C THR A 203 -31.21 14.94 -9.37
N ALA A 204 -30.90 15.37 -8.15
CA ALA A 204 -29.80 16.30 -7.95
C ALA A 204 -28.48 15.51 -8.02
N ALA A 205 -27.39 16.20 -8.31
CA ALA A 205 -26.07 15.62 -8.36
C ALA A 205 -25.01 16.57 -7.79
N ILE A 206 -23.88 15.99 -7.40
CA ILE A 206 -22.69 16.75 -7.01
C ILE A 206 -21.46 16.24 -7.76
N ALA A 207 -20.89 17.12 -8.60
CA ALA A 207 -19.60 16.89 -9.20
C ALA A 207 -18.51 17.56 -8.36
N THR A 208 -17.58 16.77 -7.84
CA THR A 208 -16.35 17.26 -7.20
C THR A 208 -15.22 17.19 -8.22
N ILE A 209 -14.70 18.34 -8.62
CA ILE A 209 -13.71 18.48 -9.70
C ILE A 209 -12.43 19.09 -9.13
N ARG A 210 -11.34 18.34 -9.10
CA ARG A 210 -10.00 18.85 -8.80
C ARG A 210 -9.44 19.55 -10.04
N VAL A 211 -8.99 20.78 -9.87
CA VAL A 211 -8.59 21.67 -10.96
C VAL A 211 -7.15 22.15 -10.79
N SER A 212 -6.42 22.32 -11.90
CA SER A 212 -5.00 22.69 -11.90
C SER A 212 -4.68 24.01 -11.20
N GLN A 213 -5.64 24.92 -11.17
CA GLN A 213 -5.51 26.26 -10.59
C GLN A 213 -6.85 26.76 -10.05
N ARG A 214 -6.81 27.72 -9.12
CA ARG A 214 -8.00 28.32 -8.53
C ARG A 214 -8.81 29.11 -9.57
N PRO A 215 -10.12 28.84 -9.74
CA PRO A 215 -10.96 29.63 -10.63
C PRO A 215 -11.05 31.09 -10.19
N THR A 216 -10.98 32.00 -11.15
CA THR A 216 -11.20 33.44 -10.90
C THR A 216 -12.66 33.71 -10.49
N VAL A 217 -12.91 34.86 -9.87
CA VAL A 217 -14.28 35.31 -9.56
C VAL A 217 -15.16 35.34 -10.83
N SER A 218 -14.63 35.79 -11.96
CA SER A 218 -15.35 35.79 -13.24
C SER A 218 -15.67 34.38 -13.75
N THR A 219 -14.78 33.42 -13.53
CA THR A 219 -15.01 32.01 -13.90
C THR A 219 -16.12 31.41 -13.02
N ILE A 220 -16.09 31.67 -11.71
CA ILE A 220 -17.13 31.19 -10.78
C ILE A 220 -18.49 31.78 -11.17
N GLN A 221 -18.57 33.09 -11.42
CA GLN A 221 -19.79 33.75 -11.88
C GLN A 221 -20.31 33.20 -13.22
N SER A 222 -19.41 32.74 -14.09
CA SER A 222 -19.79 32.12 -15.36
C SER A 222 -20.37 30.71 -15.13
N LEU A 223 -19.75 29.92 -14.24
CA LEU A 223 -20.24 28.60 -13.84
C LEU A 223 -21.61 28.68 -13.14
N GLU A 224 -21.82 29.66 -12.27
CA GLU A 224 -23.09 29.87 -11.55
C GLU A 224 -24.25 30.30 -12.47
N LYS A 225 -23.94 30.82 -13.66
CA LYS A 225 -24.94 31.21 -14.66
C LYS A 225 -25.33 30.06 -15.61
N LEU A 226 -24.64 28.92 -15.54
CA LEU A 226 -24.98 27.77 -16.37
C LEU A 226 -26.36 27.22 -16.00
N GLU A 227 -27.11 26.80 -17.01
CA GLU A 227 -28.41 26.21 -16.81
C GLU A 227 -28.25 24.92 -16.00
N ASN A 228 -29.12 24.68 -15.03
CA ASN A 228 -29.09 23.52 -14.12
C ASN A 228 -27.92 23.45 -13.13
N VAL A 229 -26.97 24.40 -13.11
CA VAL A 229 -26.06 24.57 -11.98
C VAL A 229 -26.82 25.26 -10.83
N LEU A 230 -26.86 24.60 -9.68
CA LEU A 230 -27.55 25.09 -8.49
C LEU A 230 -26.60 25.89 -7.59
N ARG A 231 -25.34 25.48 -7.50
CA ARG A 231 -24.32 26.13 -6.67
C ARG A 231 -22.91 25.67 -7.03
N ILE A 232 -21.96 26.59 -6.93
CA ILE A 232 -20.52 26.32 -6.98
C ILE A 232 -19.90 26.66 -5.62
N ASP A 233 -19.10 25.77 -5.04
CA ASP A 233 -18.21 26.12 -3.94
C ASP A 233 -16.76 25.78 -4.32
N VAL A 234 -15.82 26.68 -4.00
CA VAL A 234 -14.38 26.38 -4.09
C VAL A 234 -13.93 25.81 -2.75
N LEU A 235 -13.50 24.56 -2.78
CA LEU A 235 -13.01 23.83 -1.62
C LEU A 235 -11.51 24.13 -1.43
N GLY A 236 -11.04 24.17 -0.18
CA GLY A 236 -9.62 24.27 0.13
C GLY A 236 -8.81 23.11 -0.46
N ALA A 237 -7.50 23.32 -0.65
CA ALA A 237 -6.57 22.31 -1.16
C ALA A 237 -6.57 21.03 -0.32
#